data_AF-A0A0D2LP64-F1
#
_entry.id   AF-A0A0D2LP64-F1
#
_cell.length_a   1.000
_cell.length_b   1.000
_cell.length_c   1.000
_cell.angle_alpha   90.00
_cell.angle_beta   90.00
_cell.angle_gamma   90.00
#
_symmetry.space_group_name_H-M   'P 1'
#
loop_
_entity.id
_entity.type
_entity.pdbx_description
1 polymer ?
#
loop_
_entity_poly.entity_id
_entity_poly.type
_entity_poly.pdbx_seq_one_letter_code
_entity_poly.pdbx_strand_id
1 'polypeptide(L)'
;MALFVLFESASGFALFEAKDLDEIGNSAEKVQESVNNLERFGKVVKLTAFKPFSSAANALEQINAISEAQLTDDLKNFLALNLPKAKEGKKPKKFQLGVFEAKLGSAIQEATGVPCGTSRSRT
;
A
#
# COMPACT_ATOMS: atom_id res chain seq x y z
N MET A 1 -1.02 1.94 -15.14
CA MET A 1 -0.12 1.20 -14.22
C MET A 1 -0.91 0.98 -12.94
N ALA A 2 -0.93 -0.22 -12.36
CA ALA A 2 -1.72 -0.41 -11.12
C ALA A 2 -1.00 0.22 -9.92
N LEU A 3 -1.71 0.92 -9.06
CA LEU A 3 -1.16 1.44 -7.80
C LEU A 3 -1.77 0.64 -6.65
N PHE A 4 -0.92 -0.05 -5.90
CA PHE A 4 -1.31 -0.63 -4.61
C PHE A 4 -0.88 0.30 -3.50
N VAL A 5 -1.66 0.44 -2.44
CA VAL A 5 -1.33 1.28 -1.28
C VAL A 5 -1.31 0.40 -0.04
N LEU A 6 -0.16 0.36 0.63
CA LEU A 6 -0.02 -0.22 1.96
C LEU A 6 -0.59 0.76 2.98
N PHE A 7 -1.47 0.25 3.84
CA PHE A 7 -2.00 1.00 4.98
C PHE A 7 -1.77 0.20 6.25
N GLU A 8 -0.88 0.70 7.10
CA GLU A 8 -0.63 0.15 8.43
C GLU A 8 -1.57 0.79 9.44
N SER A 9 -2.32 -0.04 10.18
CA SER A 9 -3.27 0.41 11.18
C SER A 9 -3.08 -0.33 12.50
N ALA A 10 -3.71 0.14 13.58
CA ALA A 10 -3.67 -0.54 14.87
C ALA A 10 -4.28 -1.96 14.83
N SER A 11 -5.16 -2.25 13.85
CA SER A 11 -5.80 -3.55 13.71
C SER A 11 -5.06 -4.51 12.78
N GLY A 12 -4.11 -4.02 11.97
CA GLY A 12 -3.39 -4.85 11.01
C GLY A 12 -2.90 -4.10 9.77
N PHE A 13 -2.41 -4.89 8.81
CA PHE A 13 -2.00 -4.40 7.49
C PHE A 13 -3.12 -4.52 6.48
N ALA A 14 -3.41 -3.45 5.77
CA ALA A 14 -4.33 -3.44 4.64
C ALA A 14 -3.58 -3.12 3.35
N LEU A 15 -4.03 -3.74 2.26
CA LEU A 15 -3.57 -3.43 0.91
C LEU A 15 -4.75 -2.98 0.08
N PHE A 16 -4.68 -1.78 -0.45
CA PHE A 16 -5.68 -1.22 -1.35
C PHE A 16 -5.17 -1.18 -2.78
N GLU A 17 -6.03 -1.38 -3.75
CA GLU A 17 -5.77 -1.07 -5.16
C GLU A 17 -6.48 0.24 -5.50
N ALA A 18 -5.71 1.24 -5.91
CA ALA A 18 -6.24 2.48 -6.45
C ALA A 18 -6.48 2.30 -7.95
N LYS A 19 -7.73 2.52 -8.35
CA LYS A 19 -8.23 2.39 -9.72
C LYS A 19 -8.51 3.77 -10.29
N ASP A 20 -8.25 3.93 -11.57
CA ASP A 20 -8.79 5.03 -12.40
C ASP A 20 -8.56 6.44 -11.81
N LEU A 21 -7.41 6.64 -11.13
CA LEU A 21 -7.00 7.98 -10.66
C LEU A 21 -6.79 8.96 -11.82
N ASP A 22 -6.55 8.44 -13.03
CA ASP A 22 -6.45 9.23 -14.27
C ASP A 22 -7.83 9.78 -14.75
N GLU A 23 -8.96 9.17 -14.37
CA GLU A 23 -10.31 9.64 -14.72
C GLU A 23 -10.81 10.75 -13.77
N ILE A 24 -10.27 10.84 -12.55
CA ILE A 24 -10.51 11.98 -11.66
C ILE A 24 -9.61 13.11 -12.15
N GLY A 25 -10.09 13.85 -13.16
CA GLY A 25 -9.31 14.82 -13.93
C GLY A 25 -8.29 15.59 -13.10
N ASN A 26 -7.01 15.45 -13.49
CA ASN A 26 -5.69 15.96 -13.05
C ASN A 26 -5.54 17.18 -12.10
N SER A 27 -6.57 17.66 -11.44
CA SER A 27 -6.53 18.69 -10.42
C SER A 27 -6.55 18.01 -9.05
N ALA A 28 -5.51 18.24 -8.26
CA ALA A 28 -5.40 17.74 -6.89
C ALA A 28 -6.68 18.03 -6.07
N GLU A 29 -7.33 19.16 -6.30
CA GLU A 29 -8.58 19.56 -5.64
C GLU A 29 -9.74 18.57 -5.87
N LYS A 30 -9.93 18.08 -7.10
CA LYS A 30 -11.01 17.12 -7.41
C LYS A 30 -10.75 15.74 -6.80
N VAL A 31 -9.48 15.35 -6.72
CA VAL A 31 -9.06 14.13 -6.01
C VAL A 31 -9.34 14.29 -4.51
N GLN A 32 -8.95 15.41 -3.89
CA GLN A 32 -9.23 15.70 -2.49
C GLN A 32 -10.74 15.71 -2.18
N GLU A 33 -11.55 16.33 -3.04
CA GLU A 33 -13.01 16.32 -2.90
C GLU A 33 -13.60 14.90 -3.00
N SER A 34 -13.05 14.07 -3.90
CA SER A 34 -13.50 12.67 -4.06
C SER A 34 -13.19 11.80 -2.85
N VAL A 35 -12.08 12.07 -2.12
CA VAL A 35 -11.73 11.36 -0.88
C VAL A 35 -12.71 11.71 0.25
N ASN A 36 -13.22 12.95 0.28
CA ASN A 36 -14.21 13.38 1.28
C ASN A 36 -15.62 12.83 1.01
N ASN A 37 -15.87 12.23 -0.16
CA ASN A 37 -17.13 11.58 -0.50
C ASN A 37 -16.95 10.06 -0.56
N LEU A 38 -17.49 9.35 0.43
CA LEU A 38 -17.33 7.90 0.57
C LEU A 38 -17.79 7.11 -0.67
N GLU A 39 -18.89 7.52 -1.31
CA GLU A 39 -19.40 6.84 -2.51
C GLU A 39 -18.44 6.98 -3.69
N ARG A 40 -17.81 8.16 -3.85
CA ARG A 40 -16.80 8.40 -4.88
C ARG A 40 -15.49 7.68 -4.54
N PHE A 41 -15.04 7.76 -3.29
CA PHE A 41 -13.82 7.08 -2.82
C PHE A 41 -13.90 5.56 -3.04
N GLY A 42 -15.03 4.94 -2.71
CA GLY A 42 -15.24 3.50 -2.91
C GLY A 42 -15.23 3.04 -4.38
N LYS A 43 -15.42 3.96 -5.34
CA LYS A 43 -15.31 3.65 -6.78
C LYS A 43 -13.85 3.58 -7.24
N VAL A 44 -12.97 4.35 -6.60
CA VAL A 44 -11.55 4.49 -7.01
C VAL A 44 -10.57 3.80 -6.08
N VAL A 45 -11.00 3.33 -4.92
CA VAL A 45 -10.17 2.54 -4.00
C VAL A 45 -10.86 1.24 -3.63
N LYS A 46 -10.15 0.12 -3.82
CA LYS A 46 -10.65 -1.21 -3.48
C LYS A 46 -9.74 -1.87 -2.45
N LEU A 47 -10.30 -2.37 -1.34
CA LEU A 47 -9.58 -3.25 -0.43
C LEU A 47 -9.29 -4.59 -1.12
N THR A 48 -8.01 -4.96 -1.19
CA THR A 48 -7.55 -6.20 -1.84
C THR A 48 -7.15 -7.27 -0.83
N ALA A 49 -6.54 -6.87 0.28
CA ALA A 49 -6.13 -7.76 1.34
C ALA A 49 -6.13 -7.05 2.68
N PHE A 50 -6.42 -7.80 3.75
CA PHE A 50 -6.28 -7.33 5.12
C PHE A 50 -5.73 -8.49 5.97
N LYS A 51 -4.67 -8.20 6.74
CA LYS A 51 -4.08 -9.13 7.71
C LYS A 51 -4.22 -8.52 9.10
N PRO A 52 -5.15 -9.00 9.94
CA PRO A 52 -5.24 -8.54 11.31
C PRO A 52 -4.01 -8.99 12.11
N PHE A 53 -3.62 -8.19 13.11
CA PHE A 53 -2.60 -8.63 14.06
C PHE A 53 -3.14 -9.75 14.96
N SER A 54 -2.27 -10.69 15.29
CA SER A 54 -2.64 -11.89 16.06
C SER A 54 -2.92 -11.60 17.53
N SER A 55 -2.36 -10.52 18.07
CA SER A 55 -2.50 -10.10 19.46
C SER A 55 -2.10 -8.63 19.64
N ALA A 56 -2.39 -8.05 20.81
CA ALA A 56 -1.92 -6.71 21.16
C ALA A 56 -0.38 -6.62 21.20
N ALA A 57 0.29 -7.69 21.62
CA ALA A 57 1.76 -7.74 21.64
C ALA A 57 2.33 -7.71 20.22
N ASN A 58 1.77 -8.50 19.30
CA ASN A 58 2.13 -8.46 17.90
C ASN A 58 1.81 -7.09 17.29
N ALA A 59 0.66 -6.49 17.59
CA ALA A 59 0.35 -5.14 17.12
C ALA A 59 1.41 -4.10 17.54
N LEU A 60 1.83 -4.13 18.81
CA LEU A 60 2.86 -3.23 19.34
C LEU A 60 4.21 -3.45 18.64
N GLU A 61 4.62 -4.71 18.47
CA GLU A 61 5.85 -5.07 17.74
C GLU A 61 5.83 -4.53 16.31
N GLN A 62 4.74 -4.77 15.58
CA GLN A 62 4.60 -4.36 14.19
C GLN A 62 4.63 -2.83 14.06
N ILE A 63 3.93 -2.09 14.93
CA ILE A 63 3.89 -0.62 14.87
C ILE A 63 5.27 0.00 15.21
N ASN A 64 5.99 -0.58 16.18
CA ASN A 64 7.35 -0.13 16.51
C ASN A 64 8.29 -0.37 15.32
N ALA A 65 8.25 -1.56 14.72
CA ALA A 65 9.07 -1.87 13.55
C ALA A 65 8.79 -0.93 12.37
N ILE A 66 7.53 -0.61 12.09
CA ILE A 66 7.15 0.38 11.07
C ILE A 66 7.73 1.76 11.39
N SER A 67 7.68 2.18 12.65
CA SER A 67 8.21 3.48 13.10
C SER A 67 9.74 3.60 12.91
N GLU A 68 10.44 2.46 12.94
CA GLU A 68 11.88 2.35 12.71
C GLU A 68 12.22 1.99 11.24
N ALA A 69 11.22 1.97 10.35
CA ALA A 69 11.33 1.56 8.95
C ALA A 69 11.90 0.13 8.75
N GLN A 70 11.61 -0.77 9.69
CA GLN A 70 12.03 -2.16 9.65
C GLN A 70 10.98 -3.05 8.99
N LEU A 71 11.41 -3.83 7.99
CA LEU A 71 10.58 -4.83 7.36
C LEU A 71 10.54 -6.12 8.20
N THR A 72 9.44 -6.32 8.90
CA THR A 72 9.15 -7.59 9.60
C THR A 72 8.81 -8.70 8.61
N ASP A 73 9.03 -9.96 9.01
CA ASP A 73 8.58 -11.13 8.25
C ASP A 73 7.07 -11.12 8.04
N ASP A 74 6.34 -10.60 9.01
CA ASP A 74 4.89 -10.49 8.97
C ASP A 74 4.38 -9.60 7.83
N LEU A 75 5.02 -8.44 7.63
CA LEU A 75 4.74 -7.54 6.53
C LEU A 75 5.26 -8.10 5.20
N LYS A 76 6.49 -8.66 5.20
CA LYS A 76 7.08 -9.26 4.00
C LYS A 76 6.21 -10.38 3.44
N ASN A 77 5.74 -11.28 4.28
CA ASN A 77 4.85 -12.38 3.91
C ASN A 77 3.49 -11.85 3.42
N PHE A 78 2.94 -10.84 4.08
CA PHE A 78 1.71 -10.19 3.64
C PHE A 78 1.83 -9.60 2.23
N LEU A 79 2.90 -8.85 1.94
CA LEU A 79 3.13 -8.27 0.61
C LEU A 79 3.36 -9.37 -0.44
N ALA A 80 4.17 -10.38 -0.13
CA ALA A 80 4.47 -11.49 -1.04
C ALA A 80 3.24 -12.34 -1.40
N LEU A 81 2.25 -12.44 -0.51
CA LEU A 81 1.02 -13.18 -0.76
C LEU A 81 0.02 -12.39 -1.61
N ASN A 82 -0.01 -11.06 -1.46
CA ASN A 82 -1.11 -10.25 -1.98
C ASN A 82 -0.74 -9.39 -3.20
N LEU A 83 0.55 -9.16 -3.47
CA LEU A 83 0.99 -8.41 -4.65
C LEU A 83 1.10 -9.29 -5.91
N PRO A 84 0.87 -8.72 -7.11
CA PRO A 84 0.99 -9.44 -8.36
C PRO A 84 2.41 -10.00 -8.55
N LYS A 85 2.54 -11.33 -8.66
CA LYS A 85 3.81 -11.97 -9.01
C LYS A 85 4.02 -11.95 -10.52
N ALA A 86 5.28 -11.73 -10.93
CA ALA A 86 5.69 -12.07 -12.30
C ALA A 86 5.50 -13.57 -12.48
N LYS A 87 4.57 -13.99 -13.35
CA LYS A 87 4.45 -15.40 -13.73
C LYS A 87 5.58 -15.71 -14.71
N GLU A 88 6.30 -16.82 -14.52
CA GLU A 88 7.29 -17.29 -15.49
C GLU A 88 6.65 -17.33 -16.90
N GLY A 89 7.33 -16.72 -17.86
CA GLY A 89 6.86 -16.64 -19.25
C GLY A 89 5.85 -15.52 -19.58
N LYS A 90 5.46 -14.65 -18.64
CA LYS A 90 4.61 -13.47 -18.93
C LYS A 90 5.25 -12.18 -18.42
N LYS A 91 5.17 -11.10 -19.22
CA LYS A 91 5.59 -9.77 -18.76
C LYS A 91 4.82 -9.42 -17.47
N PRO A 92 5.52 -9.05 -16.38
CA PRO A 92 4.86 -8.66 -15.15
C PRO A 92 3.91 -7.48 -15.43
N LYS A 93 2.71 -7.53 -14.86
CA LYS A 93 1.83 -6.35 -14.85
C LYS A 93 2.60 -5.23 -14.17
N LYS A 94 2.75 -4.09 -14.84
CA LYS A 94 3.39 -2.91 -14.22
C LYS A 94 2.51 -2.42 -13.08
N PHE A 95 3.03 -2.52 -11.86
CA PHE A 95 2.42 -1.96 -10.66
C PHE A 95 3.48 -1.24 -9.82
N GLN A 96 3.02 -0.41 -8.89
CA GLN A 96 3.83 0.24 -7.86
C GLN A 96 3.15 0.09 -6.50
N LEU A 97 3.96 -0.02 -5.44
CA LEU A 97 3.50 0.02 -4.06
C LEU A 97 3.67 1.44 -3.51
N GLY A 98 2.56 2.10 -3.21
CA GLY A 98 2.49 3.31 -2.42
C GLY A 98 2.67 2.99 -0.95
N VAL A 99 3.66 3.64 -0.32
CA VAL A 99 3.92 3.58 1.12
C VAL A 99 3.90 4.99 1.70
N PHE A 100 3.63 5.11 2.99
CA PHE A 100 3.66 6.41 3.67
C PHE A 100 5.09 6.88 3.94
N GLU A 101 5.94 6.01 4.49
CA GLU A 101 7.31 6.34 4.88
C GLU A 101 8.31 5.87 3.82
N ALA A 102 9.24 6.76 3.44
CA ALA A 102 10.12 6.53 2.31
C ALA A 102 11.21 5.50 2.61
N LYS A 103 11.78 5.48 3.83
CA LYS A 103 12.79 4.50 4.22
C LYS A 103 12.20 3.09 4.29
N LEU A 104 10.96 2.95 4.77
CA LEU A 104 10.25 1.67 4.73
C LEU A 104 10.05 1.20 3.29
N GLY A 105 9.71 2.12 2.37
CA GLY A 105 9.66 1.84 0.94
C GLY A 105 10.99 1.33 0.38
N SER A 106 12.10 1.96 0.74
CA SER A 106 13.44 1.48 0.36
C SER A 106 13.72 0.08 0.92
N ALA A 107 13.44 -0.15 2.20
CA ALA A 107 13.65 -1.46 2.84
C ALA A 107 12.81 -2.57 2.18
N ILE A 108 11.54 -2.29 1.84
CA ILE A 108 10.68 -3.21 1.09
C ILE A 108 11.26 -3.49 -0.29
N GLN A 109 11.65 -2.45 -1.03
CA GLN A 109 12.17 -2.59 -2.39
C GLN A 109 13.48 -3.38 -2.41
N GLU A 110 14.39 -3.13 -1.48
CA GLU A 110 15.65 -3.87 -1.32
C GLU A 110 15.40 -5.35 -1.01
N ALA A 111 14.45 -5.65 -0.11
CA ALA A 111 14.19 -7.02 0.34
C ALA A 111 13.33 -7.85 -0.62
N THR A 112 12.51 -7.22 -1.46
CA THR A 112 11.48 -7.90 -2.27
C THR A 112 11.55 -7.62 -3.76
N GLY A 113 12.27 -6.57 -4.19
CA GLY A 113 12.28 -6.08 -5.57
C GLY A 113 10.98 -5.39 -5.99
N VAL A 114 10.02 -5.20 -5.08
CA VAL A 114 8.77 -4.49 -5.37
C VAL A 114 9.06 -3.00 -5.57
N PRO A 115 8.66 -2.40 -6.71
CA PRO A 115 8.84 -0.96 -6.92
C PRO A 115 7.98 -0.19 -5.93
N CYS A 116 8.62 0.58 -5.06
CA CYS A 116 7.95 1.38 -4.05
C CYS A 116 8.01 2.86 -4.42
N GLY A 117 7.01 3.64 -4.00
CA GLY A 117 7.13 5.09 -4.01
C GLY A 117 6.23 5.75 -3.00
N THR A 118 6.54 7.01 -2.72
CA THR A 118 5.78 7.86 -1.80
C THR A 118 5.14 8.98 -2.61
N SER A 119 3.83 9.18 -2.46
CA SER A 119 3.19 10.41 -2.94
C SER A 119 3.03 11.33 -1.74
N ARG A 120 3.91 12.31 -1.58
CA ARG A 120 3.61 13.44 -0.68
C ARG A 120 2.48 14.25 -1.31
N SER A 121 1.24 13.94 -0.96
CA SER A 121 0.16 14.92 -1.00
C SER A 121 0.59 16.03 -0.03
N ARG A 122 1.02 17.18 -0.56
CA ARG A 122 1.17 18.39 0.25
C ARG A 122 -0.23 18.74 0.76
N THR A 123 -0.54 18.30 1.98
CA THR A 123 -1.50 19.00 2.84
C THR A 123 -0.89 20.30 3.28
#